data_AF-A0A953QVG0-F1
#
_entry.id   AF-A0A953QVG0-F1
#
_cell.length_a   1.000
_cell.length_b   1.000
_cell.length_c   1.000
_cell.angle_alpha   90.00
_cell.angle_beta   90.00
_cell.angle_gamma   90.00
#
_symmetry.space_group_name_H-M   'P 1'
#
loop_
_entity.id
_entity.type
_entity.pdbx_description
1 polymer ?
#
loop_
_entity_poly.entity_id
_entity_poly.type
_entity_poly.pdbx_seq_one_letter_code
_entity_poly.pdbx_strand_id
1 'polypeptide(L)'
;MEQRKAQRFDLRLPFELVRGGTRALSEHGETRNLSSVGVLFQSDAALKIGEPVEYVITLPTPSNPTDSVQIRCRGKVVRFAHKTEVAATLERYEFQR
;
A
#
# COMPACT_ATOMS: atom_id res chain seq x y z
N MET A 1 -8.49 22.64 -2.09
CA MET A 1 -7.39 22.16 -1.22
C MET A 1 -7.85 20.91 -0.53
N GLU A 2 -7.23 19.76 -0.82
CA GLU A 2 -7.53 18.51 -0.11
C GLU A 2 -6.94 18.58 1.30
N GLN A 3 -7.78 18.77 2.31
CA GLN A 3 -7.33 18.72 3.71
C GLN A 3 -6.94 17.28 4.05
N ARG A 4 -5.68 17.09 4.43
CA ARG A 4 -5.17 15.79 4.86
C ARG A 4 -5.84 15.41 6.18
N LYS A 5 -6.65 14.36 6.15
CA LYS A 5 -7.44 13.90 7.31
C LYS A 5 -6.62 13.14 8.37
N ALA A 6 -5.38 12.74 8.04
CA ALA A 6 -4.53 11.95 8.92
C ALA A 6 -3.05 12.31 8.76
N GLN A 7 -2.30 12.19 9.86
CA GLN A 7 -0.84 12.29 9.87
C GLN A 7 -0.22 11.20 9.00
N ARG A 8 0.78 11.56 8.19
CA ARG A 8 1.56 10.62 7.38
C ARG A 8 2.94 10.44 8.00
N PHE A 9 3.43 9.22 7.92
CA PHE A 9 4.77 8.84 8.34
C PHE A 9 5.55 8.40 7.12
N ASP A 10 6.75 8.93 6.94
CA ASP A 10 7.67 8.54 5.87
C ASP A 10 8.29 7.19 6.23
N LEU A 11 7.54 6.13 5.94
CA LEU A 11 7.90 4.74 6.20
C LEU A 11 8.22 4.06 4.88
N ARG A 12 9.38 3.39 4.84
CA ARG A 12 9.86 2.58 3.72
C ARG A 12 9.67 1.12 4.09
N LEU A 13 8.43 0.66 3.95
CA LEU A 13 8.03 -0.70 4.30
C LEU A 13 7.88 -1.56 3.05
N PRO A 14 8.28 -2.85 3.09
CA PRO A 14 8.01 -3.78 2.02
C PRO A 14 6.52 -3.80 1.69
N PHE A 15 6.24 -3.78 0.40
CA PHE A 15 4.91 -3.65 -0.18
C PHE A 15 4.73 -4.72 -1.25
N GLU A 16 3.54 -5.31 -1.29
CA GLU A 16 3.13 -6.22 -2.35
C GLU A 16 1.76 -5.79 -2.89
N LEU A 17 1.69 -5.45 -4.17
CA LEU A 17 0.42 -5.22 -4.84
C LEU A 17 -0.21 -6.56 -5.23
N VAL A 18 -1.42 -6.81 -4.75
CA VAL A 18 -2.19 -8.02 -5.03
C VAL A 18 -3.34 -7.66 -5.97
N ARG A 19 -3.21 -7.99 -7.25
CA ARG A 19 -4.28 -7.76 -8.24
C ARG A 19 -5.24 -8.96 -8.31
N GLY A 20 -6.52 -8.75 -8.02
CA GLY A 20 -7.59 -9.72 -8.28
C GLY A 20 -8.04 -9.66 -9.75
N GLY A 21 -7.84 -10.73 -10.52
CA GLY A 21 -8.19 -10.82 -11.94
C GLY A 21 -7.58 -12.03 -12.64
N THR A 22 -7.64 -12.07 -13.97
CA THR A 22 -7.17 -13.20 -14.82
C THR A 22 -5.66 -13.42 -14.83
N ARG A 23 -4.87 -12.50 -14.27
CA ARG A 23 -3.43 -12.66 -14.08
C ARG A 23 -3.09 -12.17 -12.68
N ALA A 24 -2.77 -13.11 -11.78
CA ALA A 24 -2.20 -12.80 -10.49
C ALA A 24 -0.88 -12.06 -10.74
N LEU A 25 -0.89 -10.75 -10.55
CA LEU A 25 0.32 -9.95 -10.49
C LEU A 25 0.58 -9.73 -9.01
N SER A 26 1.67 -10.32 -8.52
CA SER A 26 2.31 -9.91 -7.28
C SER A 26 3.47 -9.03 -7.69
N GLU A 27 3.29 -7.71 -7.55
CA GLU A 27 4.37 -6.75 -7.75
C GLU A 27 4.90 -6.34 -6.39
N HIS A 28 6.20 -6.49 -6.18
CA HIS A 28 6.85 -6.11 -4.94
C HIS A 28 7.48 -4.72 -5.07
N GLY A 29 7.44 -3.97 -3.98
CA GLY A 29 8.05 -2.64 -3.91
C GLY A 29 8.16 -2.14 -2.48
N GLU A 30 8.25 -0.82 -2.34
CA GLU A 30 8.26 -0.15 -1.05
C GLU A 30 7.18 0.93 -0.99
N THR A 31 6.61 1.10 0.19
CA THR A 31 5.89 2.32 0.53
C THR A 31 6.86 3.51 0.58
N ARG A 32 6.35 4.70 0.29
CA ARG A 32 7.03 6.00 0.46
C ARG A 32 6.60 6.69 1.72
N ASN A 33 5.29 6.63 1.99
CA ASN A 33 4.69 7.05 3.24
C ASN A 33 3.36 6.34 3.45
N LEU A 34 2.94 6.31 4.71
CA LEU A 34 1.73 5.63 5.17
C LEU A 34 0.99 6.52 6.17
N SER A 35 -0.33 6.43 6.16
CA SER A 35 -1.20 6.92 7.23
C SER A 35 -2.28 5.88 7.53
N SER A 36 -3.12 6.19 8.53
CA SER A 36 -4.28 5.37 8.87
C SER A 36 -5.34 5.28 7.77
N VAL A 37 -5.29 6.13 6.74
CA VAL A 37 -6.32 6.22 5.69
C VAL A 37 -5.77 6.11 4.27
N GLY A 38 -4.46 5.97 4.09
CA GLY A 38 -3.88 5.87 2.77
C GLY A 38 -2.38 5.60 2.74
N VAL A 39 -1.91 5.19 1.58
CA VAL A 39 -0.53 4.80 1.32
C VAL A 39 -0.05 5.44 0.02
N LEU A 40 1.24 5.75 -0.06
CA LEU A 40 1.94 6.05 -1.30
C LEU A 40 2.98 4.96 -1.52
N PHE A 41 3.01 4.33 -2.67
CA PHE A 41 3.96 3.26 -3.02
C PHE A 41 4.43 3.39 -4.46
N GLN A 42 5.49 2.69 -4.82
CA GLN A 42 5.95 2.60 -6.21
C GLN A 42 5.39 1.35 -6.89
N SER A 43 4.92 1.49 -8.12
CA SER A 43 4.45 0.39 -8.95
C SER A 43 4.52 0.76 -10.43
N ASP A 44 4.98 -0.17 -11.25
CA ASP A 44 4.98 -0.11 -12.71
C ASP A 44 3.69 -0.72 -13.30
N ALA A 45 2.80 -1.24 -12.44
CA ALA A 45 1.53 -1.79 -12.88
C ALA A 45 0.64 -0.69 -13.49
N ALA A 46 0.05 -1.01 -14.65
CA ALA A 46 -0.98 -0.18 -15.26
C ALA A 46 -2.25 -0.24 -14.41
N LEU A 47 -2.47 0.78 -13.58
CA LEU A 47 -3.64 1.00 -12.72
C LEU A 47 -4.42 2.23 -13.21
N LYS A 48 -5.68 2.37 -12.77
CA LYS A 48 -6.52 3.54 -13.04
C LYS A 48 -6.97 4.22 -11.75
N ILE A 49 -7.19 5.53 -11.79
CA ILE A 49 -7.82 6.25 -10.68
C ILE A 49 -9.22 5.68 -10.43
N GLY A 50 -9.53 5.40 -9.17
CA GLY A 50 -10.77 4.75 -8.72
C GLY A 50 -10.74 3.23 -8.79
N GLU A 51 -9.71 2.61 -9.39
CA GLU A 51 -9.56 1.16 -9.46
C GLU A 51 -9.39 0.58 -8.04
N PRO A 52 -10.16 -0.46 -7.67
CA PRO A 52 -9.97 -1.15 -6.41
C PRO A 52 -8.63 -1.89 -6.42
N VAL A 53 -7.90 -1.77 -5.31
CA VAL A 53 -6.60 -2.42 -5.12
C VAL A 53 -6.59 -3.18 -3.81
N GLU A 54 -5.94 -4.35 -3.83
CA GLU A 54 -5.57 -5.09 -2.63
C GLU A 54 -4.05 -5.11 -2.56
N TYR A 55 -3.49 -4.97 -1.37
CA TYR A 55 -2.04 -4.92 -1.20
C TYR A 55 -1.65 -5.38 0.20
N VAL A 56 -0.42 -5.86 0.36
CA VAL A 56 0.14 -6.29 1.64
C VAL A 56 1.27 -5.35 2.03
N ILE A 57 1.28 -4.91 3.29
CA ILE A 57 2.39 -4.16 3.89
C ILE A 57 3.02 -5.05 4.96
N THR A 58 4.33 -5.23 4.90
CA THR A 58 5.08 -5.98 5.92
C THR A 58 5.64 -5.01 6.95
N LEU A 59 5.20 -5.14 8.21
CA LEU A 59 5.71 -4.39 9.34
C LEU A 59 6.81 -5.20 10.05
N PRO A 60 7.99 -4.61 10.30
CA PRO A 60 8.99 -5.24 11.15
C PRO A 60 8.50 -5.29 12.59
N THR A 61 8.75 -6.39 13.31
CA THR A 61 8.45 -6.44 14.75
C THR A 61 9.66 -5.92 15.55
N PRO A 62 9.46 -5.02 16.54
CA PRO A 62 10.56 -4.50 17.36
C PRO A 62 11.21 -5.58 18.25
N SER A 63 10.42 -6.59 18.64
CA SER A 63 10.83 -7.64 19.58
C SER A 63 11.72 -8.70 18.93
N ASN A 64 11.53 -8.98 17.64
CA ASN A 64 12.33 -9.97 16.93
C ASN A 64 12.48 -9.61 15.44
N PRO A 65 13.69 -9.24 14.98
CA PRO A 65 13.92 -8.86 13.58
C PRO A 65 13.60 -9.96 12.55
N THR A 66 13.55 -11.23 12.95
CA THR A 66 13.15 -12.33 12.06
C THR A 66 11.63 -12.45 11.91
N ASP A 67 10.88 -11.84 12.82
CA ASP A 67 9.42 -11.88 12.82
C ASP A 67 8.88 -10.62 12.18
N SER A 68 7.92 -10.80 11.28
CA SER A 68 7.23 -9.70 10.61
C SER A 68 5.73 -9.90 10.67
N VAL A 69 5.00 -8.79 10.72
CA VAL A 69 3.54 -8.80 10.68
C VAL A 69 3.11 -8.29 9.33
N GLN A 70 2.38 -9.11 8.58
CA GLN A 70 1.81 -8.69 7.32
C GLN A 70 0.41 -8.13 7.54
N ILE A 71 0.13 -7.01 6.89
CA ILE A 71 -1.20 -6.39 6.89
C ILE A 71 -1.73 -6.41 5.47
N ARG A 72 -2.80 -7.17 5.24
CA ARG A 72 -3.55 -7.13 3.98
C ARG A 72 -4.51 -5.97 4.03
N CYS A 73 -4.38 -5.07 3.08
CA CYS A 73 -5.15 -3.85 2.96
C CYS A 73 -6.00 -3.88 1.69
N ARG A 74 -7.14 -3.20 1.75
CA ARG A 74 -8.02 -2.94 0.60
C ARG A 74 -8.34 -1.47 0.51
N GLY A 75 -8.35 -0.96 -0.71
CA GLY A 75 -8.72 0.42 -1.00
C GLY A 75 -8.82 0.67 -2.49
N LYS A 76 -8.57 1.92 -2.89
CA LYS A 76 -8.72 2.40 -4.26
C LYS A 76 -7.60 3.37 -4.61
N VAL A 77 -7.17 3.35 -5.87
CA VAL A 77 -6.22 4.35 -6.38
C VAL A 77 -6.88 5.72 -6.37
N VAL A 78 -6.23 6.70 -5.74
CA VAL A 78 -6.73 8.09 -5.68
C VAL A 78 -6.03 9.02 -6.66
N ARG A 79 -4.74 8.81 -6.90
CA ARG A 79 -3.94 9.60 -7.86
C ARG A 79 -2.61 8.91 -8.16
N PHE A 80 -1.99 9.34 -9.25
CA PHE A 80 -0.60 9.05 -9.57
C PHE A 80 0.27 10.25 -9.20
N ALA A 81 1.48 10.01 -8.71
CA ALA A 81 2.52 11.02 -8.48
C ALA A 81 3.80 10.58 -9.18
N HIS A 82 4.50 11.52 -9.80
CA HIS A 82 5.68 11.22 -10.62
C HIS A 82 5.38 10.08 -11.64
N LYS A 83 6.40 9.44 -12.23
CA LYS A 83 6.17 8.42 -13.26
C LYS A 83 5.63 7.09 -12.73
N THR A 84 5.97 6.71 -11.51
CA THR A 84 5.71 5.35 -10.98
C THR A 84 5.17 5.33 -9.54
N GLU A 85 4.77 6.47 -8.97
CA GLU A 85 4.18 6.48 -7.62
C GLU A 85 2.66 6.48 -7.69
N VAL A 86 2.07 5.60 -6.89
CA VAL A 86 0.63 5.39 -6.81
C VAL A 86 0.18 5.70 -5.39
N ALA A 87 -0.78 6.61 -5.27
CA ALA A 87 -1.46 6.85 -4.00
C ALA A 87 -2.77 6.06 -3.97
N ALA A 88 -2.98 5.30 -2.89
CA ALA A 88 -4.20 4.53 -2.66
C ALA A 88 -4.79 4.81 -1.28
N THR A 89 -6.10 4.61 -1.14
CA THR A 89 -6.78 4.60 0.16
C THR A 89 -6.45 3.33 0.94
N LEU A 90 -6.51 3.43 2.26
CA LEU A 90 -6.53 2.31 3.18
C LEU A 90 -7.93 2.29 3.82
N GLU A 91 -8.84 1.54 3.21
CA GLU A 91 -10.26 1.52 3.61
C GLU A 91 -10.57 0.39 4.59
N ARG A 92 -9.94 -0.77 4.37
CA ARG A 92 -10.02 -1.94 5.25
C ARG A 92 -8.66 -2.58 5.34
N TYR A 93 -8.37 -3.20 6.49
CA TYR A 93 -7.17 -3.97 6.67
C TYR A 93 -7.40 -5.15 7.63
N GLU A 94 -6.57 -6.17 7.48
CA GLU A 94 -6.53 -7.34 8.36
C GLU A 94 -5.08 -7.78 8.60
N PHE A 95 -4.79 -8.18 9.82
CA PHE A 95 -3.50 -8.77 10.17
C PHE A 95 -3.45 -10.22 9.68
N GLN A 96 -2.45 -10.54 8.88
CA GLN A 96 -2.15 -11.91 8.48
C GLN A 96 -1.18 -12.52 9.49
N ARG A 97 -1.42 -13.79 9.84
CA ARG A 97 -0.62 -14.57 10.79
C ARG A 97 0.22 -15.59 10.03
#